data_AF-M7B8S7-F1
#
_entry.id   AF-M7B8S7-F1
#
_cell.length_a   1.000
_cell.length_b   1.000
_cell.length_c   1.000
_cell.angle_alpha   90.00
_cell.angle_beta   90.00
_cell.angle_gamma   90.00
#
_symmetry.space_group_name_H-M   'P 1'
#
loop_
_entity.id
_entity.type
_entity.pdbx_description
1 polymer ?
#
loop_
_entity_poly.entity_id
_entity_poly.type
_entity_poly.pdbx_seq_one_letter_code
_entity_poly.pdbx_strand_id
1 'polypeptide(L)'
;MKDDILYHFALGTSTHDFPALFGDVKFVCVGGSPSRMKGFIAYIAEELGLGSVGADYPNICEGTDRYAMYKVGPVLSVSHGMGIPSIAIMLHELMKLLYHSKCSNITIIRIGTSGGIGLEPGSVVITSQSVDATFKPQFEQVILGKTIIRSTNLDDQLAKELMQCSKEINQFNTVIGNTMCTLDFYEGQARLDGAICLYTEEEKLQYLKAAYDAGVRNIEMESSVFAAICNLSGVRGPQGSRPPLIRSAVYRLLPIHPLGFHTLYHMPYQFAAVAEERYRGSGCDIANVALMWQLFQTIPPNMLSMQALSGRALELR
;
A
#
# COMPACT_ATOMS: atom_id res chain seq x y z
N MET A 1 -12.80 8.04 -26.31
CA MET A 1 -11.96 7.28 -27.25
C MET A 1 -12.76 6.06 -27.70
N LYS A 2 -12.56 5.55 -28.92
CA LYS A 2 -13.27 4.35 -29.41
C LYS A 2 -12.80 3.07 -28.70
N ASP A 3 -11.51 3.01 -28.39
CA ASP A 3 -10.88 1.98 -27.58
C ASP A 3 -9.87 2.66 -26.65
N ASP A 4 -9.72 2.16 -25.44
CA ASP A 4 -8.78 2.62 -24.44
C ASP A 4 -7.93 1.43 -23.97
N ILE A 5 -6.64 1.51 -24.28
CA ILE A 5 -5.65 0.47 -23.96
C ILE A 5 -4.97 0.84 -22.64
N LEU A 6 -5.05 -0.07 -21.69
CA LEU A 6 -4.30 -0.05 -20.43
C LEU A 6 -3.00 -0.81 -20.68
N TYR A 7 -2.04 -0.10 -21.29
CA TYR A 7 -0.83 -0.70 -21.86
C TYR A 7 -0.01 -1.48 -20.83
N HIS A 8 0.16 -0.93 -19.63
CA HIS A 8 0.97 -1.54 -18.59
C HIS A 8 0.24 -2.65 -17.83
N PHE A 9 -1.06 -2.81 -18.04
CA PHE A 9 -1.83 -3.97 -17.60
C PHE A 9 -2.06 -5.01 -18.70
N ALA A 10 -1.71 -4.71 -19.96
CA ALA A 10 -2.07 -5.52 -21.13
C ALA A 10 -3.59 -5.75 -21.28
N LEU A 11 -4.40 -4.77 -20.87
CA LEU A 11 -5.85 -4.81 -20.96
C LEU A 11 -6.37 -3.74 -21.92
N GLY A 12 -7.58 -3.93 -22.45
CA GLY A 12 -8.19 -2.96 -23.36
C GLY A 12 -9.70 -3.09 -23.40
N THR A 13 -10.39 -1.97 -23.63
CA THR A 13 -11.87 -1.95 -23.66
C THR A 13 -12.48 -2.73 -24.84
N SER A 14 -11.73 -2.92 -25.93
CA SER A 14 -12.13 -3.76 -27.06
C SER A 14 -11.86 -5.26 -26.86
N THR A 15 -10.94 -5.61 -25.97
CA THR A 15 -10.48 -6.98 -25.75
C THR A 15 -11.08 -7.63 -24.51
N HIS A 16 -11.64 -6.84 -23.58
CA HIS A 16 -12.14 -7.31 -22.29
C HIS A 16 -13.45 -6.62 -21.91
N ASP A 17 -14.41 -7.39 -21.39
CA ASP A 17 -15.63 -6.86 -20.78
C ASP A 17 -15.36 -6.40 -19.34
N PHE A 18 -14.90 -5.16 -19.20
CA PHE A 18 -14.55 -4.58 -17.90
C PHE A 18 -15.71 -4.55 -16.89
N PRO A 19 -16.94 -4.14 -17.24
CA PRO A 19 -18.09 -4.26 -16.34
C PRO A 19 -18.32 -5.68 -15.83
N ALA A 20 -18.23 -6.70 -16.68
CA ALA A 20 -18.41 -8.08 -16.27
C ALA A 20 -17.27 -8.57 -15.36
N LEU A 21 -16.02 -8.16 -15.65
CA LEU A 21 -14.84 -8.64 -14.92
C LEU A 21 -14.60 -7.93 -13.59
N PHE A 22 -14.93 -6.64 -13.48
CA PHE A 22 -14.54 -5.81 -12.33
C PHE A 22 -15.68 -4.96 -11.75
N GLY A 23 -16.89 -4.99 -12.29
CA GLY A 23 -17.99 -4.13 -11.83
C GLY A 23 -18.41 -4.33 -10.37
N ASP A 24 -18.08 -5.49 -9.79
CA ASP A 24 -18.31 -5.85 -8.39
C ASP A 24 -17.20 -5.42 -7.42
N VAL A 25 -16.08 -4.89 -7.92
CA VAL A 25 -14.96 -4.44 -7.07
C VAL A 25 -15.43 -3.35 -6.11
N LYS A 26 -15.05 -3.48 -4.84
CA LYS A 26 -15.26 -2.50 -3.76
C LYS A 26 -13.97 -2.11 -3.03
N PHE A 27 -13.01 -3.03 -2.97
CA PHE A 27 -11.73 -2.78 -2.32
C PHE A 27 -10.60 -3.01 -3.31
N VAL A 28 -9.67 -2.06 -3.40
CA VAL A 28 -8.43 -2.23 -4.15
C VAL A 28 -7.25 -2.09 -3.21
N CYS A 29 -6.46 -3.13 -3.07
CA CYS A 29 -5.25 -3.13 -2.28
C CYS A 29 -4.03 -3.09 -3.20
N VAL A 30 -3.12 -2.16 -2.95
CA VAL A 30 -1.93 -1.99 -3.81
C VAL A 30 -0.65 -2.03 -2.99
N GLY A 31 0.39 -2.67 -3.54
CA GLY A 31 1.68 -2.82 -2.85
C GLY A 31 2.85 -3.06 -3.81
N GLY A 32 4.09 -2.89 -3.33
CA GLY A 32 5.23 -2.80 -4.26
C GLY A 32 5.62 -4.11 -4.94
N SER A 33 5.52 -5.24 -4.24
CA SER A 33 6.01 -6.53 -4.74
C SER A 33 4.87 -7.37 -5.30
N PRO A 34 4.97 -7.89 -6.54
CA PRO A 34 4.01 -8.83 -7.11
C PRO A 34 3.77 -10.05 -6.22
N SER A 35 4.81 -10.64 -5.66
CA SER A 35 4.69 -11.84 -4.81
C SER A 35 3.94 -11.55 -3.51
N ARG A 36 4.16 -10.37 -2.90
CA ARG A 36 3.39 -9.92 -1.73
C ARG A 36 1.91 -9.72 -2.08
N MET A 37 1.63 -9.15 -3.25
CA MET A 37 0.25 -8.93 -3.69
C MET A 37 -0.47 -10.23 -4.07
N LYS A 38 0.26 -11.26 -4.54
CA LYS A 38 -0.27 -12.62 -4.72
C LYS A 38 -0.52 -13.32 -3.37
N GLY A 39 0.40 -13.23 -2.43
CA GLY A 39 0.20 -13.76 -1.08
C GLY A 39 -1.00 -13.11 -0.39
N PHE A 40 -1.14 -11.79 -0.55
CA PHE A 40 -2.27 -11.03 -0.05
C PHE A 40 -3.62 -11.52 -0.59
N ILE A 41 -3.76 -11.70 -1.92
CA ILE A 41 -5.06 -12.11 -2.47
C ILE A 41 -5.42 -13.54 -2.07
N ALA A 42 -4.43 -14.43 -1.95
CA ALA A 42 -4.64 -15.81 -1.54
C ALA A 42 -5.18 -15.86 -0.11
N TYR A 43 -4.62 -15.03 0.77
CA TYR A 43 -5.11 -14.89 2.12
C TYR A 43 -6.54 -14.33 2.18
N ILE A 44 -6.82 -13.23 1.48
CA ILE A 44 -8.17 -12.65 1.46
C ILE A 44 -9.20 -13.66 0.98
N ALA A 45 -8.84 -14.52 0.03
CA ALA A 45 -9.73 -15.56 -0.42
C ALA A 45 -10.10 -16.55 0.71
N GLU A 46 -9.12 -17.01 1.49
CA GLU A 46 -9.36 -17.87 2.66
C GLU A 46 -10.28 -17.18 3.67
N GLU A 47 -10.02 -15.90 3.95
CA GLU A 47 -10.77 -15.15 4.97
C GLU A 47 -12.19 -14.78 4.57
N LEU A 48 -12.45 -14.66 3.28
CA LEU A 48 -13.80 -14.48 2.77
C LEU A 48 -14.53 -15.83 2.56
N GLY A 49 -13.90 -16.97 2.86
CA GLY A 49 -14.44 -18.30 2.56
C GLY A 49 -14.60 -18.56 1.07
N LEU A 50 -13.83 -17.85 0.23
CA LEU A 50 -13.81 -17.95 -1.23
C LEU A 50 -12.60 -18.74 -1.74
N GLY A 51 -11.68 -19.10 -0.86
CA GLY A 51 -10.51 -19.91 -1.17
C GLY A 51 -10.86 -21.40 -1.20
N SER A 52 -10.21 -22.15 -2.09
CA SER A 52 -10.16 -23.61 -2.05
C SER A 52 -8.72 -24.08 -1.87
N VAL A 53 -8.52 -25.20 -1.18
CA VAL A 53 -7.18 -25.79 -0.98
C VAL A 53 -6.52 -26.01 -2.36
N GLY A 54 -5.37 -25.38 -2.58
CA GLY A 54 -4.63 -25.45 -3.85
C GLY A 54 -5.18 -24.58 -4.99
N ALA A 55 -6.10 -23.65 -4.71
CA ALA A 55 -6.54 -22.66 -5.69
C ALA A 55 -5.35 -21.83 -6.21
N ASP A 56 -5.24 -21.72 -7.54
CA ASP A 56 -4.37 -20.70 -8.14
C ASP A 56 -5.16 -19.40 -8.32
N TYR A 57 -4.47 -18.29 -8.11
CA TYR A 57 -4.98 -16.95 -8.37
C TYR A 57 -4.25 -16.43 -9.61
N PRO A 58 -4.86 -16.53 -10.80
CA PRO A 58 -4.20 -16.18 -12.04
C PRO A 58 -3.86 -14.70 -12.07
N ASN A 59 -2.67 -14.38 -12.60
CA ASN A 59 -2.30 -12.99 -12.84
C ASN A 59 -3.10 -12.47 -14.03
N ILE A 60 -4.03 -11.54 -13.79
CA ILE A 60 -4.87 -10.92 -14.82
C ILE A 60 -4.02 -10.14 -15.84
N CYS A 61 -2.84 -9.68 -15.43
CA CYS A 61 -1.88 -8.99 -16.29
C CYS A 61 -0.82 -9.93 -16.89
N GLU A 62 -1.11 -11.22 -17.10
CA GLU A 62 -0.11 -12.19 -17.60
C GLU A 62 0.55 -11.82 -18.95
N GLY A 63 -0.10 -10.96 -19.75
CA GLY A 63 0.46 -10.42 -21.00
C GLY A 63 1.60 -9.41 -20.81
N THR A 64 1.99 -9.09 -19.57
CA THR A 64 3.04 -8.14 -19.24
C THR A 64 3.75 -8.48 -17.93
N ASP A 65 4.96 -7.96 -17.75
CA ASP A 65 5.76 -8.09 -16.54
C ASP A 65 5.80 -6.78 -15.71
N ARG A 66 5.11 -5.73 -16.16
CA ARG A 66 5.14 -4.41 -15.53
C ARG A 66 4.44 -4.40 -14.17
N TYR A 67 3.25 -5.00 -14.10
CA TYR A 67 2.46 -5.15 -12.89
C TYR A 67 1.75 -6.50 -12.88
N ALA A 68 1.52 -7.05 -11.69
CA ALA A 68 0.64 -8.17 -11.47
C ALA A 68 -0.68 -7.70 -10.85
N MET A 69 -1.77 -8.35 -11.24
CA MET A 69 -3.12 -8.05 -10.78
C MET A 69 -3.88 -9.34 -10.49
N TYR A 70 -4.57 -9.37 -9.36
CA TYR A 70 -5.35 -10.53 -8.92
C TYR A 70 -6.69 -10.08 -8.35
N LYS A 71 -7.72 -10.93 -8.44
CA LYS A 71 -9.06 -10.62 -7.96
C LYS A 71 -9.67 -11.82 -7.24
N VAL A 72 -10.32 -11.56 -6.10
CA VAL A 72 -11.22 -12.52 -5.44
C VAL A 72 -12.44 -11.79 -4.90
N GLY A 73 -13.63 -12.23 -5.29
CA GLY A 73 -14.87 -11.51 -4.98
C GLY A 73 -14.76 -10.00 -5.26
N PRO A 74 -15.11 -9.13 -4.30
CA PRO A 74 -15.07 -7.68 -4.47
C PRO A 74 -13.68 -7.04 -4.22
N VAL A 75 -12.62 -7.85 -4.04
CA VAL A 75 -11.26 -7.37 -3.72
C VAL A 75 -10.34 -7.52 -4.92
N LEU A 76 -9.69 -6.42 -5.29
CA LEU A 76 -8.66 -6.36 -6.33
C LEU A 76 -7.29 -6.09 -5.67
N SER A 77 -6.27 -6.86 -6.05
CA SER A 77 -4.90 -6.75 -5.55
C SER A 77 -3.98 -6.40 -6.71
N VAL A 78 -3.22 -5.30 -6.61
CA VAL A 78 -2.36 -4.80 -7.72
C VAL A 78 -0.97 -4.46 -7.23
N SER A 79 0.06 -4.99 -7.89
CA SER A 79 1.43 -4.57 -7.62
C SER A 79 1.75 -3.24 -8.30
N HIS A 80 2.64 -2.42 -7.73
CA HIS A 80 2.99 -1.12 -8.33
C HIS A 80 4.50 -0.82 -8.40
N GLY A 81 5.37 -1.78 -8.09
CA GLY A 81 6.82 -1.53 -8.06
C GLY A 81 7.25 -0.53 -7.00
N MET A 82 8.31 0.24 -7.26
CA MET A 82 8.88 1.22 -6.32
C MET A 82 8.94 2.63 -6.92
N GLY A 83 8.70 3.62 -6.08
CA GLY A 83 8.81 5.04 -6.42
C GLY A 83 7.56 5.63 -7.07
N ILE A 84 7.47 6.96 -6.94
CA ILE A 84 6.40 7.80 -7.49
C ILE A 84 6.08 7.50 -8.97
N PRO A 85 7.05 7.44 -9.89
CA PRO A 85 6.75 7.22 -11.30
C PRO A 85 6.05 5.88 -11.56
N SER A 86 6.51 4.81 -10.88
CA SER A 86 5.96 3.47 -11.06
C SER A 86 4.52 3.39 -10.55
N ILE A 87 4.23 3.88 -9.35
CA ILE A 87 2.86 3.84 -8.84
C ILE A 87 1.91 4.78 -9.60
N ALA A 88 2.40 5.90 -10.13
CA ALA A 88 1.58 6.84 -10.89
C ALA A 88 1.02 6.21 -12.18
N ILE A 89 1.85 5.46 -12.92
CA ILE A 89 1.40 4.71 -14.11
C ILE A 89 0.30 3.73 -13.73
N MET A 90 0.56 2.89 -12.72
CA MET A 90 -0.40 1.90 -12.22
C MET A 90 -1.73 2.57 -11.83
N LEU A 91 -1.68 3.67 -11.07
CA LEU A 91 -2.88 4.38 -10.62
C LEU A 91 -3.66 4.97 -11.79
N HIS A 92 -3.01 5.57 -12.79
CA HIS A 92 -3.72 6.11 -13.95
C HIS A 92 -4.50 5.03 -14.70
N GLU A 93 -3.89 3.87 -14.95
CA GLU A 93 -4.58 2.77 -15.63
C GLU A 93 -5.65 2.13 -14.75
N LEU A 94 -5.39 1.98 -13.44
CA LEU A 94 -6.36 1.46 -12.48
C LEU A 94 -7.61 2.34 -12.40
N MET A 95 -7.46 3.66 -12.34
CA MET A 95 -8.61 4.57 -12.28
C MET A 95 -9.46 4.49 -13.56
N LYS A 96 -8.83 4.35 -14.73
CA LYS A 96 -9.54 4.12 -16.00
C LYS A 96 -10.25 2.77 -16.00
N LEU A 97 -9.60 1.70 -15.52
CA LEU A 97 -10.20 0.37 -15.37
C LEU A 97 -11.48 0.44 -14.52
N LEU A 98 -11.39 1.02 -13.32
CA LEU A 98 -12.53 1.15 -12.41
C LEU A 98 -13.67 1.99 -13.03
N TYR A 99 -13.32 3.09 -13.73
CA TYR A 99 -14.29 3.93 -14.43
C TYR A 99 -15.03 3.18 -15.54
N HIS A 100 -14.30 2.46 -16.39
CA HIS A 100 -14.87 1.69 -17.50
C HIS A 100 -15.73 0.51 -16.97
N SER A 101 -15.32 -0.06 -15.84
CA SER A 101 -16.04 -1.13 -15.13
C SER A 101 -17.30 -0.66 -14.39
N LYS A 102 -17.58 0.65 -14.37
CA LYS A 102 -18.71 1.27 -13.66
C LYS A 102 -18.68 1.04 -12.15
N CYS A 103 -17.49 0.85 -11.60
CA CYS A 103 -17.27 0.75 -10.17
C CYS A 103 -17.71 2.04 -9.46
N SER A 104 -18.20 1.90 -8.23
CA SER A 104 -18.59 3.02 -7.37
C SER A 104 -18.43 2.66 -5.90
N ASN A 105 -18.18 3.68 -5.08
CA ASN A 105 -17.87 3.57 -3.64
C ASN A 105 -16.70 2.61 -3.41
N ILE A 106 -15.54 3.00 -3.95
CA ILE A 106 -14.33 2.18 -3.92
C ILE A 106 -13.42 2.66 -2.80
N THR A 107 -12.90 1.72 -2.02
CA THR A 107 -11.85 1.98 -1.04
C THR A 107 -10.54 1.48 -1.60
N ILE A 108 -9.55 2.37 -1.73
CA ILE A 108 -8.21 2.01 -2.22
C ILE A 108 -7.22 2.11 -1.07
N ILE A 109 -6.55 1.01 -0.75
CA ILE A 109 -5.60 0.94 0.37
C ILE A 109 -4.24 0.59 -0.19
N ARG A 110 -3.25 1.42 0.09
CA ARG A 110 -1.87 1.05 -0.13
C ARG A 110 -1.34 0.30 1.09
N ILE A 111 -0.80 -0.90 0.86
CA ILE A 111 -0.04 -1.68 1.84
C ILE A 111 1.44 -1.73 1.45
N GLY A 112 2.32 -1.38 2.37
CA GLY A 112 3.75 -1.32 2.05
C GLY A 112 4.68 -1.42 3.25
N THR A 113 5.95 -1.20 2.97
CA THR A 113 7.03 -1.12 3.96
C THR A 113 7.56 0.31 4.04
N SER A 114 8.18 0.65 5.16
CA SER A 114 8.78 1.98 5.38
C SER A 114 9.88 1.95 6.45
N GLY A 115 10.77 2.94 6.46
CA GLY A 115 11.66 3.20 7.59
C GLY A 115 10.93 3.99 8.69
N GLY A 116 11.08 3.61 9.96
CA GLY A 116 10.39 4.25 11.08
C GLY A 116 11.22 5.37 11.69
N ILE A 117 10.55 6.40 12.23
CA ILE A 117 11.19 7.48 13.00
C ILE A 117 10.55 7.50 14.39
N GLY A 118 11.33 7.18 15.42
CA GLY A 118 10.85 7.11 16.81
C GLY A 118 9.85 6.00 17.06
N LEU A 119 9.95 4.88 16.34
CA LEU A 119 9.08 3.71 16.46
C LEU A 119 9.90 2.42 16.44
N GLU A 120 9.44 1.43 17.21
CA GLU A 120 10.04 0.09 17.21
C GLU A 120 9.82 -0.62 15.86
N PRO A 121 10.80 -1.40 15.35
CA PRO A 121 10.61 -2.30 14.21
C PRO A 121 9.39 -3.20 14.41
N GLY A 122 8.65 -3.49 13.34
CA GLY A 122 7.37 -4.20 13.44
C GLY A 122 6.16 -3.30 13.66
N SER A 123 6.35 -2.04 14.07
CA SER A 123 5.23 -1.11 14.21
C SER A 123 4.57 -0.79 12.87
N VAL A 124 3.32 -0.37 12.95
CA VAL A 124 2.48 0.02 11.82
C VAL A 124 2.18 1.50 11.89
N VAL A 125 2.33 2.16 10.75
CA VAL A 125 1.86 3.53 10.57
C VAL A 125 0.68 3.55 9.62
N ILE A 126 -0.45 4.04 10.12
CA ILE A 126 -1.58 4.50 9.32
C ILE A 126 -1.30 5.98 9.00
N THR A 127 -1.11 6.27 7.72
CA THR A 127 -0.78 7.63 7.30
C THR A 127 -1.97 8.56 7.47
N SER A 128 -1.78 9.66 8.22
CA SER A 128 -2.73 10.78 8.28
C SER A 128 -2.53 11.71 7.07
N GLN A 129 -1.32 12.22 6.90
CA GLN A 129 -0.92 12.98 5.71
C GLN A 129 0.37 12.43 5.12
N SER A 130 0.44 12.38 3.79
CA SER A 130 1.71 12.20 3.10
C SER A 130 2.37 13.56 2.93
N VAL A 131 3.65 13.68 3.30
CA VAL A 131 4.41 14.93 3.21
C VAL A 131 5.63 14.77 2.31
N ASP A 132 6.07 15.88 1.70
CA ASP A 132 7.32 15.92 0.94
C ASP A 132 8.56 15.92 1.86
N ALA A 133 9.75 15.93 1.26
CA ALA A 133 11.03 15.99 1.99
C ALA A 133 11.26 17.34 2.73
N THR A 134 10.34 18.29 2.62
CA THR A 134 10.31 19.53 3.41
C THR A 134 9.17 19.53 4.44
N PHE A 135 8.57 18.36 4.67
CA PHE A 135 7.48 18.10 5.62
C PHE A 135 6.16 18.79 5.29
N LYS A 136 5.96 19.22 4.05
CA LYS A 136 4.71 19.86 3.60
C LYS A 136 3.75 18.82 3.02
N PRO A 137 2.44 18.90 3.30
CA PRO A 137 1.44 17.95 2.79
C PRO A 137 1.07 18.28 1.34
N GLN A 138 2.02 18.08 0.43
CA GLN A 138 1.89 18.41 -0.97
C GLN A 138 2.63 17.43 -1.88
N PHE A 139 2.12 17.29 -3.11
CA PHE A 139 2.76 16.56 -4.20
C PHE A 139 3.02 17.52 -5.36
N GLU A 140 4.30 17.67 -5.72
CA GLU A 140 4.73 18.49 -6.85
C GLU A 140 4.88 17.62 -8.12
N GLN A 141 4.33 18.11 -9.23
CA GLN A 141 4.49 17.50 -10.54
C GLN A 141 4.68 18.57 -11.61
N VAL A 142 5.62 18.36 -12.52
CA VAL A 142 5.78 19.20 -13.71
C VAL A 142 4.85 18.71 -14.82
N ILE A 143 3.98 19.58 -15.33
CA ILE A 143 3.06 19.29 -16.43
C ILE A 143 3.22 20.37 -17.49
N LEU A 144 3.63 19.96 -18.70
CA LEU A 144 3.89 20.88 -19.82
C LEU A 144 4.88 22.02 -19.43
N GLY A 145 5.92 21.68 -18.67
CA GLY A 145 6.92 22.63 -18.19
C GLY A 145 6.46 23.52 -17.03
N LYS A 146 5.27 23.31 -16.48
CA LYS A 146 4.74 24.09 -15.34
C LYS A 146 4.68 23.23 -14.08
N THR A 147 5.15 23.79 -12.98
CA THR A 147 5.01 23.17 -11.65
C THR A 147 3.55 23.23 -11.20
N ILE A 148 2.98 22.06 -10.89
CA ILE A 148 1.65 21.89 -10.35
C ILE A 148 1.77 21.25 -8.97
N ILE A 149 1.12 21.85 -7.98
CA ILE A 149 1.10 21.36 -6.59
C ILE A 149 -0.28 20.81 -6.29
N ARG A 150 -0.35 19.62 -5.69
CA ARG A 150 -1.60 18.95 -5.29
C ARG A 150 -1.57 18.59 -3.80
N SER A 151 -2.73 18.64 -3.16
CA SER A 151 -2.88 18.18 -1.78
C SER A 151 -2.77 16.66 -1.68
N THR A 152 -2.16 16.20 -0.60
CA THR A 152 -1.90 14.79 -0.27
C THR A 152 -2.66 14.33 0.97
N ASN A 153 -3.80 14.96 1.27
CA ASN A 153 -4.69 14.53 2.34
C ASN A 153 -5.22 13.12 2.06
N LEU A 154 -5.43 12.33 3.13
CA LEU A 154 -6.08 11.03 3.07
C LEU A 154 -7.41 11.09 3.84
N ASP A 155 -8.21 10.03 3.77
CA ASP A 155 -9.50 9.96 4.44
C ASP A 155 -9.31 9.73 5.96
N ASP A 156 -9.50 10.79 6.76
CA ASP A 156 -9.37 10.75 8.22
C ASP A 156 -10.30 9.73 8.88
N GLN A 157 -11.49 9.51 8.32
CA GLN A 157 -12.47 8.59 8.88
C GLN A 157 -12.06 7.14 8.59
N LEU A 158 -11.51 6.88 7.41
CA LEU A 158 -10.93 5.57 7.08
C LEU A 158 -9.70 5.26 7.94
N ALA A 159 -8.86 6.25 8.22
CA ALA A 159 -7.73 6.08 9.15
C ALA A 159 -8.19 5.69 10.56
N LYS A 160 -9.29 6.28 11.06
CA LYS A 160 -9.90 5.91 12.36
C LYS A 160 -10.51 4.52 12.35
N GLU A 161 -11.20 4.14 11.27
CA GLU A 161 -11.74 2.79 11.06
C GLU A 161 -10.62 1.74 11.10
N LEU A 162 -9.51 1.99 10.38
CA LEU A 162 -8.35 1.10 10.37
C LEU A 162 -7.65 1.02 11.73
N MET A 163 -7.55 2.13 12.46
CA MET A 163 -7.01 2.14 13.82
C MET A 163 -7.89 1.32 14.77
N GLN A 164 -9.21 1.41 14.62
CA GLN A 164 -10.15 0.61 15.41
C GLN A 164 -9.99 -0.89 15.11
N CYS A 165 -9.91 -1.26 13.83
CA CYS A 165 -9.58 -2.62 13.42
C CYS A 165 -8.27 -3.11 14.04
N SER A 166 -7.21 -2.29 14.04
CA SER A 166 -5.95 -2.66 14.66
C SER A 166 -6.06 -2.91 16.18
N LYS A 167 -6.89 -2.13 16.89
CA LYS A 167 -7.13 -2.33 18.32
C LYS A 167 -7.87 -3.63 18.61
N GLU A 168 -8.76 -4.05 17.71
CA GLU A 168 -9.49 -5.31 17.83
C GLU A 168 -8.59 -6.52 17.59
N ILE A 169 -7.66 -6.44 16.63
CA ILE A 169 -6.66 -7.49 16.41
C ILE A 169 -5.68 -7.57 17.58
N ASN A 170 -5.22 -6.41 18.08
CA ASN A 170 -4.30 -6.26 19.20
C ASN A 170 -3.00 -7.12 19.12
N GLN A 171 -2.41 -7.24 17.92
CA GLN A 171 -1.20 -8.06 17.71
C GLN A 171 0.07 -7.26 17.48
N PHE A 172 -0.04 -5.97 17.16
CA PHE A 172 1.08 -5.12 16.76
C PHE A 172 0.83 -3.68 17.15
N ASN A 173 1.92 -2.94 17.40
CA ASN A 173 1.83 -1.52 17.69
C ASN A 173 1.41 -0.77 16.42
N THR A 174 0.29 -0.04 16.50
CA THR A 174 -0.22 0.76 15.39
C THR A 174 -0.37 2.20 15.83
N VAL A 175 0.14 3.13 15.02
CA VAL A 175 0.04 4.56 15.24
C VAL A 175 -0.53 5.26 14.01
N ILE A 176 -1.18 6.40 14.23
CA ILE A 176 -1.48 7.36 13.16
C ILE A 176 -0.38 8.43 13.17
N GLY A 177 0.21 8.71 12.02
CA GLY A 177 1.27 9.72 11.88
C GLY A 177 1.44 10.21 10.45
N ASN A 178 2.28 11.21 10.24
CA ASN A 178 2.63 11.66 8.90
C ASN A 178 3.64 10.70 8.27
N THR A 179 3.58 10.55 6.95
CA THR A 179 4.51 9.73 6.17
C THR A 179 5.27 10.61 5.22
N MET A 180 6.59 10.64 5.32
CA MET A 180 7.44 11.35 4.36
C MET A 180 7.65 10.49 3.11
N CYS A 181 7.31 11.05 1.95
CA CYS A 181 7.46 10.40 0.66
C CYS A 181 8.68 11.00 -0.08
N THR A 182 9.66 10.16 -0.40
CA THR A 182 10.92 10.57 -1.04
C THR A 182 11.03 10.02 -2.46
N LEU A 183 11.91 10.62 -3.27
CA LEU A 183 12.18 10.20 -4.65
C LEU A 183 13.33 9.19 -4.76
N ASP A 184 14.19 9.17 -3.75
CA ASP A 184 15.35 8.29 -3.65
C ASP A 184 15.34 7.58 -2.29
N PHE A 185 15.85 6.35 -2.26
CA PHE A 185 15.89 5.51 -1.07
C PHE A 185 17.09 5.82 -0.17
N TYR A 186 18.19 6.31 -0.73
CA TYR A 186 19.43 6.55 0.00
C TYR A 186 19.53 8.01 0.46
N GLU A 187 20.11 8.89 -0.36
CA GLU A 187 20.24 10.32 -0.08
C GLU A 187 18.89 10.98 0.20
N GLY A 188 17.85 10.59 -0.54
CA GLY A 188 16.49 11.09 -0.32
C GLY A 188 15.92 10.76 1.07
N GLN A 189 16.41 9.72 1.74
CA GLN A 189 16.01 9.33 3.10
C GLN A 189 17.11 9.55 4.14
N ALA A 190 18.14 10.34 3.80
CA ALA A 190 19.29 10.62 4.65
C ALA A 190 20.03 9.35 5.13
N ARG A 191 20.18 8.35 4.26
CA ARG A 191 20.95 7.13 4.57
C ARG A 191 22.43 7.29 4.25
N LEU A 192 23.29 6.84 5.17
CA LEU A 192 24.76 6.89 5.03
C LEU A 192 25.35 5.67 4.29
N ASP A 193 24.51 4.71 3.90
CA ASP A 193 24.92 3.43 3.29
C ASP A 193 24.68 3.38 1.77
N GLY A 194 24.48 4.55 1.14
CA GLY A 194 24.40 4.70 -0.30
C GLY A 194 25.77 4.74 -0.98
N ALA A 195 25.79 4.54 -2.29
CA ALA A 195 27.00 4.71 -3.10
C ALA A 195 27.47 6.17 -3.15
N ILE A 196 26.56 7.12 -2.95
CA ILE A 196 26.80 8.56 -2.87
C ILE A 196 26.22 9.04 -1.53
N CYS A 197 27.01 9.79 -0.77
CA CYS A 197 26.61 10.40 0.48
C CYS A 197 27.47 11.65 0.72
N LEU A 198 26.84 12.83 0.62
CA LEU A 198 27.52 14.13 0.74
C LEU A 198 27.11 14.90 2.00
N TYR A 199 26.71 14.19 3.05
CA TYR A 199 26.33 14.74 4.35
C TYR A 199 26.82 13.84 5.48
N THR A 200 26.91 14.39 6.69
CA THR A 200 27.40 13.68 7.89
C THR A 200 26.28 12.97 8.65
N GLU A 201 26.67 12.15 9.64
CA GLU A 201 25.70 11.52 10.55
C GLU A 201 24.94 12.57 11.38
N GLU A 202 25.61 13.64 11.81
CA GLU A 202 25.00 14.74 12.55
C GLU A 202 23.91 15.44 11.73
N GLU A 203 24.18 15.75 10.46
CA GLU A 203 23.20 16.38 9.55
C GLU A 203 21.99 15.47 9.32
N LYS A 204 22.22 14.16 9.12
CA LYS A 204 21.15 13.16 9.07
C LYS A 204 20.29 13.18 10.32
N LEU A 205 20.90 13.12 11.51
CA LEU A 205 20.16 13.06 12.78
C LEU A 205 19.35 14.34 13.01
N GLN A 206 19.91 15.51 12.67
CA GLN A 206 19.20 16.78 12.72
C GLN A 206 17.97 16.78 11.80
N TYR A 207 18.11 16.30 10.56
CA TYR A 207 17.01 16.21 9.60
C TYR A 207 15.90 15.24 10.06
N LEU A 208 16.28 14.03 10.52
CA LEU A 208 15.30 13.04 11.00
C LEU A 208 14.60 13.50 12.28
N LYS A 209 15.30 14.22 13.16
CA LYS A 209 14.69 14.87 14.32
C LYS A 209 13.68 15.93 13.89
N ALA A 210 14.03 16.79 12.93
CA ALA A 210 13.10 17.78 12.39
C ALA A 210 11.86 17.13 11.76
N ALA A 211 12.03 16.01 11.05
CA ALA A 211 10.91 15.23 10.51
C ALA A 211 10.00 14.69 11.64
N TYR A 212 10.59 14.11 12.69
CA TYR A 212 9.84 13.62 13.85
C TYR A 212 9.05 14.72 14.55
N ASP A 213 9.70 15.87 14.78
CA ASP A 213 9.12 17.07 15.39
C ASP A 213 7.99 17.66 14.52
N ALA A 214 8.05 17.46 13.19
CA ALA A 214 6.97 17.78 12.24
C ALA A 214 5.86 16.71 12.15
N GLY A 215 5.87 15.71 13.03
CA GLY A 215 4.85 14.65 13.09
C GLY A 215 5.08 13.47 12.16
N VAL A 216 6.20 13.41 11.43
CA VAL A 216 6.55 12.25 10.61
C VAL A 216 6.87 11.06 11.51
N ARG A 217 6.34 9.88 11.14
CA ARG A 217 6.59 8.63 11.86
C ARG A 217 7.21 7.56 10.97
N ASN A 218 7.15 7.71 9.66
CA ASN A 218 7.82 6.82 8.72
C ASN A 218 8.18 7.48 7.38
N ILE A 219 9.06 6.81 6.63
CA ILE A 219 9.63 7.25 5.34
C ILE A 219 9.49 6.16 4.29
N GLU A 220 9.10 6.53 3.08
CA GLU A 220 8.82 5.65 1.94
C GLU A 220 8.80 6.45 0.61
N MET A 221 8.30 5.91 -0.51
CA MET A 221 8.53 6.51 -1.84
C MET A 221 7.30 6.67 -2.77
N GLU A 222 6.08 6.55 -2.28
CA GLU A 222 4.88 6.49 -3.13
C GLU A 222 3.61 7.15 -2.56
N SER A 223 3.54 7.46 -1.26
CA SER A 223 2.29 7.90 -0.63
C SER A 223 1.78 9.24 -1.17
N SER A 224 2.67 10.13 -1.61
CA SER A 224 2.30 11.49 -2.02
C SER A 224 1.47 11.48 -3.30
N VAL A 225 1.97 10.84 -4.36
CA VAL A 225 1.23 10.70 -5.63
C VAL A 225 0.00 9.81 -5.47
N PHE A 226 0.06 8.79 -4.60
CA PHE A 226 -1.11 7.97 -4.27
C PHE A 226 -2.25 8.80 -3.71
N ALA A 227 -1.98 9.59 -2.66
CA ALA A 227 -2.97 10.46 -2.05
C ALA A 227 -3.47 11.51 -3.06
N ALA A 228 -2.56 12.16 -3.78
CA ALA A 228 -2.90 13.21 -4.74
C ALA A 228 -3.80 12.72 -5.88
N ILE A 229 -3.52 11.53 -6.45
CA ILE A 229 -4.36 10.96 -7.52
C ILE A 229 -5.71 10.50 -6.94
N CYS A 230 -5.73 9.79 -5.81
CA CYS A 230 -6.99 9.36 -5.19
C CYS A 230 -7.92 10.53 -4.86
N ASN A 231 -7.38 11.64 -4.34
CA ASN A 231 -8.12 12.88 -4.09
C ASN A 231 -8.76 13.45 -5.36
N LEU A 232 -8.03 13.44 -6.47
CA LEU A 232 -8.51 13.93 -7.76
C LEU A 232 -9.51 12.99 -8.42
N SER A 233 -9.38 11.69 -8.20
CA SER A 233 -10.25 10.68 -8.80
C SER A 233 -11.68 10.73 -8.26
N GLY A 234 -11.96 11.48 -7.19
CA GLY A 234 -13.32 11.85 -6.75
C GLY A 234 -13.87 13.15 -7.33
N VAL A 235 -13.06 13.93 -8.08
CA VAL A 235 -13.41 15.24 -8.64
C VAL A 235 -13.94 15.08 -10.07
N ARG A 236 -15.10 15.70 -10.38
CA ARG A 236 -15.72 15.62 -11.71
C ARG A 236 -14.79 16.14 -12.80
N GLY A 237 -14.56 15.33 -13.83
CA GLY A 237 -13.80 15.74 -15.01
C GLY A 237 -14.57 16.71 -15.91
N PRO A 238 -13.91 17.35 -16.90
CA PRO A 238 -14.51 18.34 -17.81
C PRO A 238 -15.70 17.83 -18.64
N GLN A 239 -15.89 16.51 -18.74
CA GLN A 239 -16.94 15.87 -19.54
C GLN A 239 -18.17 15.42 -18.73
N GLY A 240 -18.33 15.87 -17.48
CA GLY A 240 -19.58 15.69 -16.72
C GLY A 240 -19.88 14.26 -16.25
N SER A 241 -18.99 13.29 -16.50
CA SER A 241 -19.11 11.95 -15.92
C SER A 241 -18.82 11.98 -14.42
N ARG A 242 -19.63 11.26 -13.62
CA ARG A 242 -19.39 11.12 -12.17
C ARG A 242 -18.24 10.13 -11.97
N PRO A 243 -17.10 10.55 -11.39
CA PRO A 243 -16.04 9.63 -11.02
C PRO A 243 -16.51 8.70 -9.90
N PRO A 244 -15.86 7.54 -9.69
CA PRO A 244 -16.07 6.77 -8.48
C PRO A 244 -15.70 7.61 -7.25
N LEU A 245 -16.56 7.65 -6.24
CA LEU A 245 -16.17 8.16 -4.93
C LEU A 245 -15.11 7.21 -4.37
N ILE A 246 -13.90 7.72 -4.17
CA ILE A 246 -12.76 6.95 -3.68
C ILE A 246 -12.40 7.40 -2.27
N ARG A 247 -12.39 6.47 -1.33
CA ARG A 247 -11.75 6.63 -0.02
C ARG A 247 -10.36 6.00 -0.11
N SER A 248 -9.33 6.65 0.41
CA SER A 248 -7.98 6.12 0.34
C SER A 248 -7.24 6.17 1.65
N ALA A 249 -6.48 5.10 1.94
CA ALA A 249 -5.60 5.01 3.09
C ALA A 249 -4.24 4.42 2.69
N VAL A 250 -3.21 4.77 3.47
CA VAL A 250 -1.87 4.20 3.35
C VAL A 250 -1.53 3.54 4.67
N TYR A 251 -1.09 2.29 4.58
CA TYR A 251 -0.78 1.42 5.70
C TYR A 251 0.62 0.84 5.53
N ARG A 252 1.48 0.92 6.55
CA ARG A 252 2.86 0.41 6.42
C ARG A 252 3.42 -0.26 7.64
N LEU A 253 4.10 -1.37 7.37
CA LEU A 253 4.91 -2.13 8.31
C LEU A 253 6.35 -1.61 8.32
N LEU A 254 6.89 -1.39 9.51
CA LEU A 254 8.33 -1.22 9.71
C LEU A 254 9.01 -2.58 9.67
N PRO A 255 10.00 -2.82 8.79
CA PRO A 255 10.65 -4.13 8.70
C PRO A 255 11.32 -4.49 10.04
N ILE A 256 11.18 -5.75 10.46
CA ILE A 256 11.93 -6.33 11.58
C ILE A 256 13.37 -6.57 11.09
N HIS A 257 14.37 -6.21 11.89
CA HIS A 257 15.81 -6.22 11.57
C HIS A 257 16.28 -7.51 10.82
N PRO A 258 17.28 -7.46 9.90
CA PRO A 258 17.75 -8.63 9.14
C PRO A 258 18.38 -9.77 9.96
N LEU A 259 18.59 -9.60 11.26
CA LEU A 259 19.37 -10.51 12.12
C LEU A 259 18.51 -11.40 13.05
N GLY A 260 17.18 -11.38 12.92
CA GLY A 260 16.26 -12.01 13.87
C GLY A 260 15.44 -13.20 13.36
N PHE A 261 15.85 -13.91 12.30
CA PHE A 261 15.08 -15.00 11.68
C PHE A 261 15.06 -16.34 12.46
N HIS A 262 15.28 -16.33 13.77
CA HIS A 262 15.27 -17.53 14.59
C HIS A 262 14.52 -17.34 15.90
N THR A 263 13.19 -17.25 15.84
CA THR A 263 12.27 -17.87 16.83
C THR A 263 10.83 -17.54 16.44
N LEU A 264 10.18 -18.42 15.68
CA LEU A 264 8.73 -18.63 15.67
C LEU A 264 8.47 -19.95 14.90
N TYR A 265 9.09 -21.02 15.40
CA TYR A 265 8.67 -22.39 15.11
C TYR A 265 7.83 -22.85 16.29
N HIS A 266 6.67 -23.41 15.96
CA HIS A 266 5.60 -23.95 16.82
C HIS A 266 4.48 -22.97 17.18
N MET A 267 3.34 -23.14 16.51
CA MET A 267 2.02 -23.34 17.14
C MET A 267 1.01 -23.80 16.05
N PRO A 268 0.60 -25.07 16.03
CA PRO A 268 -0.48 -25.54 15.18
C PRO A 268 -1.81 -25.66 15.97
N TYR A 269 -2.94 -25.55 15.24
CA TYR A 269 -4.31 -25.87 15.65
C TYR A 269 -4.99 -24.99 16.73
N GLN A 270 -5.90 -24.11 16.31
CA GLN A 270 -7.26 -23.92 16.88
C GLN A 270 -7.95 -22.68 16.29
N PHE A 271 -8.51 -22.73 15.07
CA PHE A 271 -9.49 -21.72 14.62
C PHE A 271 -10.46 -22.34 13.60
N ALA A 272 -11.51 -22.98 14.11
CA ALA A 272 -12.61 -23.49 13.28
C ALA A 272 -14.01 -23.24 13.90
N ALA A 273 -14.14 -22.32 14.86
CA ALA A 273 -15.40 -22.16 15.61
C ALA A 273 -15.97 -20.72 15.67
N VAL A 274 -15.38 -19.75 14.96
CA VAL A 274 -15.84 -18.34 15.00
C VAL A 274 -16.36 -17.84 13.64
N ALA A 275 -16.18 -18.61 12.56
CA ALA A 275 -16.54 -18.19 11.20
C ALA A 275 -18.01 -18.47 10.81
N GLU A 276 -18.74 -19.33 11.54
CA GLU A 276 -20.04 -19.83 11.07
C GLU A 276 -21.25 -18.94 11.43
N GLU A 277 -21.11 -17.99 12.36
CA GLU A 277 -22.26 -17.26 12.91
C GLU A 277 -22.47 -15.83 12.35
N ARG A 278 -21.56 -15.29 11.53
CA ARG A 278 -21.61 -13.88 11.07
C ARG A 278 -22.16 -13.63 9.66
N TYR A 279 -22.60 -14.66 8.92
CA TYR A 279 -23.02 -14.50 7.52
C TYR A 279 -24.49 -14.06 7.30
N ARG A 280 -25.22 -13.66 8.36
CA ARG A 280 -26.62 -13.21 8.22
C ARG A 280 -26.90 -11.90 8.94
N GLY A 281 -26.40 -10.80 8.42
CA GLY A 281 -26.95 -9.49 8.74
C GLY A 281 -25.95 -8.35 8.61
N SER A 282 -26.23 -7.46 7.65
CA SER A 282 -25.84 -6.04 7.63
C SER A 282 -24.36 -5.67 7.77
N GLY A 283 -23.81 -5.09 6.69
CA GLY A 283 -22.57 -4.32 6.70
C GLY A 283 -21.40 -5.07 6.07
N CYS A 284 -20.92 -4.58 4.94
CA CYS A 284 -19.66 -5.02 4.37
C CYS A 284 -18.54 -4.55 5.31
N ASP A 285 -18.16 -5.41 6.24
CA ASP A 285 -17.37 -5.00 7.40
C ASP A 285 -15.87 -4.92 7.03
N ILE A 286 -15.34 -3.71 7.13
CA ILE A 286 -13.91 -3.37 7.10
C ILE A 286 -13.09 -4.20 8.11
N ALA A 287 -13.74 -4.88 9.06
CA ALA A 287 -13.14 -5.86 9.97
C ALA A 287 -12.36 -6.99 9.25
N ASN A 288 -12.69 -7.36 8.01
CA ASN A 288 -11.91 -8.35 7.25
C ASN A 288 -10.62 -7.77 6.65
N VAL A 289 -10.50 -6.44 6.54
CA VAL A 289 -9.24 -5.75 6.24
C VAL A 289 -8.31 -5.76 7.46
N ALA A 290 -8.86 -5.90 8.68
CA ALA A 290 -8.09 -6.07 9.90
C ALA A 290 -7.23 -7.35 9.84
N LEU A 291 -7.76 -8.42 9.24
CA LEU A 291 -7.01 -9.64 9.05
C LEU A 291 -5.79 -9.48 8.13
N MET A 292 -5.73 -8.48 7.23
CA MET A 292 -4.68 -8.26 6.21
C MET A 292 -3.23 -8.28 6.71
N TRP A 293 -3.05 -8.26 8.03
CA TRP A 293 -1.80 -8.30 8.75
C TRP A 293 -1.25 -9.70 9.09
N GLN A 294 -2.07 -10.73 9.35
CA GLN A 294 -1.57 -11.94 10.02
C GLN A 294 -0.54 -12.76 9.19
N LEU A 295 -0.39 -12.48 7.89
CA LEU A 295 0.48 -13.21 6.94
C LEU A 295 1.62 -12.43 6.30
N PHE A 296 1.85 -11.16 6.65
CA PHE A 296 3.03 -10.45 6.11
C PHE A 296 4.38 -11.05 6.59
N GLN A 297 4.34 -12.01 7.53
CA GLN A 297 5.51 -12.70 8.11
C GLN A 297 5.84 -14.08 7.52
N THR A 298 5.06 -14.67 6.61
CA THR A 298 5.37 -15.99 6.03
C THR A 298 5.78 -15.90 4.57
N ILE A 299 6.93 -15.28 4.29
CA ILE A 299 7.65 -15.49 3.02
C ILE A 299 8.60 -16.68 3.24
N PRO A 300 8.57 -17.74 2.39
CA PRO A 300 9.47 -18.87 2.53
C PRO A 300 10.94 -18.47 2.28
N PRO A 301 11.91 -19.10 2.97
CA PRO A 301 13.31 -18.65 3.08
C PRO A 301 14.19 -18.80 1.82
N ASN A 302 13.63 -19.02 0.63
CA ASN A 302 14.40 -19.46 -0.53
C ASN A 302 14.59 -18.36 -1.57
N MET A 303 15.21 -17.24 -1.18
CA MET A 303 15.99 -16.37 -2.07
C MET A 303 16.57 -15.23 -1.25
N LEU A 304 17.86 -15.32 -0.91
CA LEU A 304 18.83 -14.21 -0.79
C LEU A 304 20.07 -14.73 -0.06
N SER A 305 20.99 -15.32 -0.82
CA SER A 305 22.38 -15.44 -0.44
C SER A 305 23.05 -14.08 -0.64
N MET A 306 23.21 -13.29 0.42
CA MET A 306 24.28 -12.29 0.50
C MET A 306 24.49 -11.92 1.97
N GLN A 307 25.49 -12.59 2.57
CA GLN A 307 26.15 -12.13 3.79
C GLN A 307 26.82 -10.79 3.51
N ALA A 308 26.69 -9.82 4.42
CA ALA A 308 27.81 -9.05 4.98
C ALA A 308 27.36 -7.79 5.74
N LEU A 309 27.85 -7.72 6.98
CA LEU A 309 28.28 -6.53 7.74
C LEU A 309 27.33 -5.89 8.77
N SER A 310 27.90 -5.90 9.97
CA SER A 310 27.43 -5.56 11.31
C SER A 310 27.38 -4.06 11.61
N GLY A 311 26.47 -3.65 12.48
CA GLY A 311 26.55 -2.36 13.19
C GLY A 311 25.39 -2.19 14.18
N ARG A 312 25.70 -1.90 15.45
CA ARG A 312 24.82 -1.93 16.62
C ARG A 312 23.62 -0.97 16.51
N ALA A 313 22.45 -1.43 16.96
CA ALA A 313 21.31 -0.58 17.29
C ALA A 313 21.66 0.28 18.53
N LEU A 314 21.45 1.60 18.44
CA LEU A 314 21.46 2.49 19.59
C LEU A 314 20.02 2.72 20.04
N GLU A 315 19.74 2.34 21.29
CA GLU A 315 18.57 2.80 22.04
C GLU A 315 18.66 4.32 22.25
N LEU A 316 17.63 5.05 21.82
CA LEU A 316 17.43 6.45 22.17
C LEU A 316 16.77 6.49 23.55
N ARG A 317 17.53 6.88 24.58
CA ARG A 317 16.99 7.44 25.84
C ARG A 317 16.98 8.95 25.76
#